data_AF-A0A3C1YFC1-F1
#
_entry.id   AF-A0A3C1YFC1-F1
#
_cell.length_a   1.000
_cell.length_b   1.000
_cell.length_c   1.000
_cell.angle_alpha   90.00
_cell.angle_beta   90.00
_cell.angle_gamma   90.00
#
_symmetry.space_group_name_H-M   'P 1'
#
loop_
_entity.id
_entity.type
_entity.pdbx_description
1 polymer ?
#
loop_
_entity_poly.entity_id
_entity_poly.type
_entity_poly.pdbx_seq_one_letter_code
_entity_poly.pdbx_strand_id
1 'polypeptide(L)'
;MPKSGFVSKNSFKNKEYFWNFAESGENMAERVCLFPCGGIKKTESTVARIATYIVNEELLPRQTIILCVPAFLRGVEEDLVMVEDYPTLVIDCHEENCGTNLLFRAGITPAARVFIPDIAGATGLGYGSSRRELEAEALSLAEAVAGKVAAVCRLLLEPDYVFPKQKIKMYASLAQEDVSADPFAYQMLSEGIYRPASMPDFSLKGVS
;
A
#
# COMPACT_ATOMS: atom_id res chain seq x y z
N MET A 1 27.98 3.16 37.05
CA MET A 1 26.68 3.73 36.65
C MET A 1 26.88 5.15 36.16
N PRO A 2 26.70 5.44 34.87
CA PRO A 2 26.45 6.79 34.39
C PRO A 2 24.94 7.04 34.24
N LYS A 3 24.54 8.27 34.57
CA LYS A 3 23.17 8.75 34.73
C LYS A 3 22.46 8.85 33.38
N SER A 4 21.18 8.49 33.39
CA SER A 4 20.21 8.67 32.31
C SER A 4 20.10 10.15 31.92
N GLY A 5 20.67 10.49 30.76
CA GLY A 5 20.39 11.74 30.07
C GLY A 5 19.06 11.62 29.34
N PHE A 6 18.03 12.28 29.86
CA PHE A 6 16.74 12.46 29.22
C PHE A 6 16.97 13.32 27.96
N VAL A 7 16.92 12.72 26.78
CA VAL A 7 17.01 13.47 25.51
C VAL A 7 15.74 14.29 25.37
N SER A 8 15.89 15.62 25.43
CA SER A 8 14.79 16.57 25.31
C SER A 8 14.12 16.47 23.94
N LYS A 9 12.79 16.66 23.91
CA LYS A 9 11.87 16.57 22.75
C LYS A 9 12.11 17.60 21.61
N ASN A 10 13.34 18.01 21.29
CA ASN A 10 13.56 19.13 20.37
C ASN A 10 14.72 18.98 19.37
N SER A 11 15.14 17.76 19.03
CA SER A 11 16.28 17.52 18.12
C SER A 11 15.92 16.90 16.76
N PHE A 12 14.75 17.20 16.20
CA PHE A 12 14.43 16.94 14.79
C PHE A 12 14.12 18.26 14.08
N LYS A 13 15.16 19.05 13.81
CA LYS A 13 15.07 20.31 13.04
C LYS A 13 15.91 20.30 11.76
N ASN A 14 16.17 19.13 11.18
CA ASN A 14 16.67 19.05 9.80
C ASN A 14 15.48 18.92 8.84
N LYS A 15 14.92 20.07 8.47
CA LYS A 15 13.78 20.22 7.54
C LYS A 15 14.10 19.96 6.07
N GLU A 16 15.35 19.64 5.72
CA GLU A 16 15.74 19.42 4.31
C GLU A 16 15.45 18.01 3.78
N TYR A 17 15.25 17.03 4.67
CA TYR A 17 14.87 15.65 4.30
C TYR A 17 13.52 15.21 4.89
N PHE A 18 12.87 16.10 5.63
CA PHE A 18 11.55 15.86 6.21
C PHE A 18 10.50 16.41 5.24
N TRP A 19 9.63 15.52 4.77
CA TRP A 19 8.50 15.80 3.89
C TRP A 19 7.81 17.11 4.28
N ASN A 20 7.99 18.15 3.43
CA ASN A 20 7.13 19.31 3.47
C ASN A 20 5.76 18.81 3.00
N PHE A 21 4.87 18.47 3.93
CA PHE A 21 3.43 18.48 3.69
C PHE A 21 3.11 19.91 3.27
N ALA A 22 3.11 20.17 1.97
CA ALA A 22 2.65 21.45 1.48
C ALA A 22 1.18 21.56 1.90
N GLU A 23 0.85 22.66 2.57
CA GLU A 23 -0.53 23.11 2.73
C GLU A 23 -1.04 23.54 1.35
N SER A 24 -1.18 22.59 0.43
CA SER A 24 -1.82 22.78 -0.86
C SER A 24 -3.32 22.63 -0.63
N GLY A 25 -4.03 23.75 -0.75
CA GLY A 25 -5.48 23.78 -0.73
C GLY A 25 -6.06 22.88 -1.82
N GLU A 26 -7.14 22.19 -1.45
CA GLU A 26 -7.99 21.33 -2.29
C GLU A 26 -7.39 19.99 -2.75
N ASN A 27 -7.51 18.99 -1.87
CA ASN A 27 -7.93 17.58 -2.11
C ASN A 27 -7.35 16.75 -3.27
N MET A 28 -6.29 17.20 -3.94
CA MET A 28 -5.52 16.39 -4.89
C MET A 28 -4.47 15.55 -4.18
N ALA A 29 -4.39 14.27 -4.51
CA ALA A 29 -3.38 13.38 -3.96
C ALA A 29 -1.99 13.70 -4.56
N GLU A 30 -1.06 14.21 -3.75
CA GLU A 30 0.31 14.43 -4.23
C GLU A 30 1.10 13.13 -4.39
N ARG A 31 0.71 12.08 -3.66
CA ARG A 31 1.37 10.77 -3.62
C ARG A 31 0.36 9.65 -3.40
N VAL A 32 0.75 8.44 -3.75
CA VAL A 32 0.02 7.21 -3.41
C VAL A 32 0.80 6.41 -2.36
N CYS A 33 0.12 6.02 -1.29
CA CYS A 33 0.66 5.14 -0.27
C CYS A 33 0.57 3.68 -0.73
N LEU A 34 1.70 3.03 -0.97
CA LEU A 34 1.79 1.63 -1.32
C LEU A 34 1.87 0.78 -0.05
N PHE A 35 0.94 -0.15 0.08
CA PHE A 35 0.94 -1.11 1.18
C PHE A 35 1.07 -2.54 0.63
N PRO A 36 2.31 -3.07 0.51
CA PRO A 36 2.51 -4.50 0.26
C PRO A 36 2.17 -5.33 1.49
N CYS A 37 1.38 -6.39 1.32
CA CYS A 37 1.20 -7.40 2.36
C CYS A 37 2.57 -7.97 2.77
N GLY A 38 2.87 -7.92 4.07
CA GLY A 38 4.17 -8.34 4.62
C GLY A 38 4.42 -9.85 4.59
N GLY A 39 3.42 -10.64 4.16
CA GLY A 39 3.36 -12.10 4.03
C GLY A 39 4.36 -12.88 4.88
N ILE A 40 3.88 -13.31 6.04
CA ILE A 40 4.66 -14.11 6.98
C ILE A 40 4.93 -15.50 6.37
N LYS A 41 6.20 -15.77 6.05
CA LYS A 41 6.75 -17.09 5.67
C LYS A 41 6.33 -17.67 4.30
N LYS A 42 5.69 -16.92 3.40
CA LYS A 42 5.34 -17.40 2.04
C LYS A 42 6.17 -16.68 0.94
N THR A 43 6.33 -17.25 -0.26
CA THR A 43 7.22 -16.74 -1.35
C THR A 43 6.60 -15.60 -2.15
N GLU A 44 5.28 -15.59 -2.25
CA GLU A 44 4.45 -14.61 -2.94
C GLU A 44 4.59 -13.20 -2.33
N SER A 45 4.98 -13.12 -1.06
CA SER A 45 5.26 -11.83 -0.40
C SER A 45 6.57 -11.19 -0.86
N THR A 46 7.49 -11.96 -1.42
CA THR A 46 8.68 -11.40 -2.08
C THR A 46 8.29 -10.74 -3.39
N VAL A 47 7.36 -11.32 -4.16
CA VAL A 47 6.78 -10.69 -5.37
C VAL A 47 6.13 -9.36 -5.02
N ALA A 48 5.28 -9.32 -3.99
CA ALA A 48 4.62 -8.07 -3.55
C ALA A 48 5.62 -6.97 -3.18
N ARG A 49 6.64 -7.31 -2.38
CA ARG A 49 7.68 -6.35 -1.95
C ARG A 49 8.51 -5.86 -3.13
N ILE A 50 8.93 -6.74 -4.02
CA ILE A 50 9.77 -6.37 -5.17
C ILE A 50 8.97 -5.54 -6.17
N ALA A 51 7.72 -5.91 -6.45
CA ALA A 51 6.83 -5.07 -7.25
C ALA A 51 6.67 -3.66 -6.65
N THR A 52 6.56 -3.57 -5.32
CA THR A 52 6.49 -2.27 -4.63
C THR A 52 7.76 -1.45 -4.82
N TYR A 53 8.95 -2.08 -4.70
CA TYR A 53 10.22 -1.39 -4.93
C TYR A 53 10.37 -0.93 -6.38
N ILE A 54 10.04 -1.77 -7.36
CA ILE A 54 10.05 -1.39 -8.78
C ILE A 54 9.15 -0.17 -9.02
N VAL A 55 7.94 -0.15 -8.46
CA VAL A 55 7.05 1.02 -8.59
C VAL A 55 7.68 2.26 -7.96
N ASN A 56 8.17 2.14 -6.73
CA ASN A 56 8.61 3.28 -5.94
C ASN A 56 9.96 3.86 -6.38
N GLU A 57 10.87 3.02 -6.89
CA GLU A 57 12.23 3.40 -7.24
C GLU A 57 12.38 3.65 -8.75
N GLU A 58 11.64 2.92 -9.59
CA GLU A 58 11.82 2.96 -11.04
C GLU A 58 10.64 3.60 -11.78
N LEU A 59 9.41 3.13 -11.55
CA LEU A 59 8.26 3.53 -12.39
C LEU A 59 7.63 4.87 -12.00
N LEU A 60 7.57 5.17 -10.70
CA LEU A 60 6.91 6.34 -10.12
C LEU A 60 7.74 6.97 -8.98
N PRO A 61 9.04 7.26 -9.22
CA PRO A 61 9.88 7.84 -8.19
C PRO A 61 9.29 9.15 -7.67
N ARG A 62 9.28 9.30 -6.34
CA ARG A 62 8.77 10.47 -5.58
C ARG A 62 7.26 10.71 -5.66
N GLN A 63 6.52 9.91 -6.43
CA GLN A 63 5.05 9.93 -6.55
C GLN A 63 4.37 8.85 -5.70
N THR A 64 5.14 7.90 -5.19
CA THR A 64 4.67 6.89 -4.23
C THR A 64 5.47 6.96 -2.94
N ILE A 65 4.88 6.41 -1.88
CA ILE A 65 5.50 6.19 -0.58
C ILE A 65 5.18 4.78 -0.12
N ILE A 66 6.12 4.09 0.53
CA ILE A 66 5.90 2.72 1.00
C ILE A 66 5.52 2.76 2.48
N LEU A 67 4.37 2.17 2.82
CA LEU A 67 3.92 2.05 4.21
C LEU A 67 4.77 1.03 4.96
N CYS A 68 5.31 1.42 6.12
CA CYS A 68 6.02 0.51 7.00
C CYS A 68 5.04 -0.11 8.00
N VAL A 69 4.61 -1.35 7.74
CA VAL A 69 3.63 -2.06 8.60
C VAL A 69 4.00 -2.04 10.09
N PRO A 70 5.25 -2.34 10.52
CA PRO A 70 5.62 -2.24 11.92
C PRO A 70 5.49 -0.81 12.49
N ALA A 71 5.82 0.23 11.73
CA ALA A 71 5.74 1.61 12.18
C ALA A 71 4.28 2.07 12.29
N PHE A 72 3.48 1.75 11.27
CA PHE A 72 2.03 1.95 11.26
C PHE A 72 1.35 1.30 12.50
N LEU A 73 1.65 0.02 12.76
CA LEU A 73 1.14 -0.70 13.93
C LEU A 73 1.58 -0.12 15.27
N ARG A 74 2.72 0.58 15.29
CA ARG A 74 3.26 1.24 16.49
C ARG A 74 2.74 2.66 16.66
N GLY A 75 1.90 3.16 15.76
CA GLY A 75 1.38 4.51 15.83
C GLY A 75 2.42 5.58 15.52
N VAL A 76 3.41 5.26 14.67
CA VAL A 76 4.39 6.25 14.19
C VAL A 76 3.65 7.31 13.38
N GLU A 77 3.75 8.56 13.82
CA GLU A 77 2.94 9.69 13.32
C GLU A 77 3.02 9.82 11.79
N GLU A 78 4.21 9.66 11.23
CA GLU A 78 4.44 9.73 9.80
C GLU A 78 3.61 8.71 9.03
N ASP A 79 3.65 7.42 9.40
CA ASP A 79 2.88 6.36 8.75
C ASP A 79 1.37 6.53 8.94
N LEU A 80 0.94 7.09 10.07
CA LEU A 80 -0.48 7.41 10.30
C LEU A 80 -0.96 8.49 9.33
N VAL A 81 -0.22 9.60 9.22
CA VAL A 81 -0.55 10.69 8.30
C VAL A 81 -0.55 10.19 6.85
N MET A 82 0.38 9.29 6.49
CA MET A 82 0.43 8.76 5.12
C MET A 82 -0.88 8.09 4.69
N VAL A 83 -1.48 7.25 5.55
CA VAL A 83 -2.72 6.53 5.19
C VAL A 83 -3.98 7.36 5.36
N GLU A 84 -3.94 8.40 6.21
CA GLU A 84 -5.05 9.33 6.41
C GLU A 84 -5.19 10.31 5.25
N ASP A 85 -4.08 10.82 4.74
CA ASP A 85 -4.04 11.95 3.83
C ASP A 85 -3.85 11.56 2.36
N TYR A 86 -3.29 10.38 2.07
CA TYR A 86 -3.02 9.92 0.71
C TYR A 86 -3.81 8.65 0.36
N PRO A 87 -4.21 8.49 -0.92
CA PRO A 87 -4.81 7.25 -1.39
C PRO A 87 -3.88 6.09 -1.11
N THR A 88 -4.39 5.08 -0.41
CA THR A 88 -3.64 3.87 -0.09
C THR A 88 -3.99 2.75 -1.08
N LEU A 89 -3.00 2.23 -1.80
CA LEU A 89 -3.12 1.07 -2.66
C LEU A 89 -2.53 -0.14 -1.94
N VAL A 90 -3.38 -1.12 -1.64
CA VAL A 90 -2.97 -2.36 -0.98
C VAL A 90 -2.61 -3.43 -2.02
N ILE A 91 -1.50 -4.13 -1.80
CA ILE A 91 -1.01 -5.21 -2.68
C ILE A 91 -1.06 -6.51 -1.88
N ASP A 92 -2.15 -7.26 -2.07
CA ASP A 92 -2.39 -8.53 -1.39
C ASP A 92 -1.91 -9.72 -2.24
N CYS A 93 -1.27 -10.70 -1.58
CA CYS A 93 -0.65 -11.85 -2.25
C CYS A 93 -1.24 -13.21 -1.86
N HIS A 94 -2.20 -13.25 -0.93
CA HIS A 94 -2.86 -14.48 -0.48
C HIS A 94 -4.32 -14.24 -0.11
N GLU A 95 -5.10 -15.32 -0.07
CA GLU A 95 -6.53 -15.32 0.31
C GLU A 95 -6.79 -14.75 1.71
N GLU A 96 -5.80 -14.80 2.62
CA GLU A 96 -5.94 -14.20 3.94
C GLU A 96 -5.92 -12.66 3.92
N ASN A 97 -5.65 -12.04 2.76
CA ASN A 97 -5.81 -10.59 2.51
C ASN A 97 -5.19 -9.72 3.62
N CYS A 98 -3.96 -10.04 4.01
CA CYS A 98 -3.35 -9.54 5.24
C CYS A 98 -3.26 -8.01 5.29
N GLY A 99 -3.01 -7.37 4.14
CA GLY A 99 -2.95 -5.92 4.03
C GLY A 99 -4.33 -5.29 4.14
N THR A 100 -5.28 -5.80 3.36
CA THR A 100 -6.69 -5.38 3.40
C THR A 100 -7.26 -5.47 4.83
N ASN A 101 -7.02 -6.59 5.51
CA ASN A 101 -7.50 -6.80 6.88
C ASN A 101 -6.85 -5.85 7.88
N LEU A 102 -5.57 -5.51 7.72
CA LEU A 102 -4.93 -4.53 8.59
C LEU A 102 -5.57 -3.14 8.45
N LEU A 103 -5.80 -2.68 7.22
CA LEU A 103 -6.45 -1.38 6.97
C LEU A 103 -7.88 -1.37 7.51
N PHE A 104 -8.64 -2.44 7.29
CA PHE A 104 -10.01 -2.56 7.81
C PHE A 104 -10.06 -2.39 9.33
N ARG A 105 -9.14 -3.06 10.06
CA ARG A 105 -9.05 -2.96 11.53
C ARG A 105 -8.57 -1.60 12.01
N ALA A 106 -7.79 -0.90 11.19
CA ALA A 106 -7.42 0.49 11.43
C ALA A 106 -8.57 1.47 11.11
N GLY A 107 -9.69 1.00 10.54
CA GLY A 107 -10.80 1.84 10.10
C GLY A 107 -10.48 2.65 8.84
N ILE A 108 -9.48 2.23 8.06
CA ILE A 108 -9.05 2.84 6.82
C ILE A 108 -9.52 1.98 5.66
N THR A 109 -10.16 2.60 4.68
CA THR A 109 -10.51 1.96 3.40
C THR A 109 -9.40 2.27 2.40
N PRO A 110 -8.80 1.28 1.71
CA PRO A 110 -7.84 1.56 0.64
C PRO A 110 -8.54 2.19 -0.56
N ALA A 111 -7.83 2.99 -1.35
CA ALA A 111 -8.33 3.52 -2.61
C ALA A 111 -8.49 2.42 -3.68
N ALA A 112 -7.56 1.46 -3.69
CA ALA A 112 -7.56 0.33 -4.61
C ALA A 112 -6.83 -0.87 -4.00
N ARG A 113 -7.08 -2.05 -4.56
CA ARG A 113 -6.36 -3.28 -4.25
C ARG A 113 -5.80 -3.89 -5.54
N VAL A 114 -4.54 -4.30 -5.48
CA VAL A 114 -3.95 -5.22 -6.45
C VAL A 114 -3.82 -6.59 -5.82
N PHE A 115 -4.43 -7.60 -6.44
CA PHE A 115 -4.44 -8.98 -5.94
C PHE A 115 -3.57 -9.87 -6.84
N ILE A 116 -2.41 -10.29 -6.32
CA ILE A 116 -1.41 -11.01 -7.11
C ILE A 116 -1.91 -12.37 -7.60
N PRO A 117 -2.69 -13.17 -6.85
CA PRO A 117 -3.20 -14.45 -7.33
C PRO A 117 -3.96 -14.38 -8.65
N ASP A 118 -4.76 -13.34 -8.88
CA ASP A 118 -5.45 -13.19 -10.16
C ASP A 118 -4.50 -12.84 -11.31
N ILE A 119 -3.46 -12.05 -11.01
CA ILE A 119 -2.43 -11.69 -12.01
C ILE A 119 -1.61 -12.92 -12.37
N ALA A 120 -1.20 -13.72 -11.38
CA ALA A 120 -0.51 -14.98 -11.60
C ALA A 120 -1.38 -15.95 -12.41
N GLY A 121 -2.66 -16.07 -12.07
CA GLY A 121 -3.62 -16.90 -12.81
C GLY A 121 -3.81 -16.44 -14.26
N ALA A 122 -3.90 -15.13 -14.51
CA ALA A 122 -4.08 -14.58 -15.85
C ALA A 122 -2.81 -14.66 -16.73
N THR A 123 -1.62 -14.53 -16.12
CA THR A 123 -0.33 -14.55 -16.83
C THR A 123 0.27 -15.95 -16.95
N GLY A 124 -0.13 -16.88 -16.08
CA GLY A 124 0.49 -18.20 -15.93
C GLY A 124 1.86 -18.18 -15.26
N LEU A 125 2.30 -17.05 -14.68
CA LEU A 125 3.60 -16.90 -14.04
C LEU A 125 3.57 -17.40 -12.59
N GLY A 126 4.58 -18.16 -12.20
CA GLY A 126 4.78 -18.66 -10.84
C GLY A 126 5.41 -17.66 -9.86
N TYR A 127 5.27 -17.96 -8.58
CA TYR A 127 5.83 -17.16 -7.47
C TYR A 127 7.29 -17.47 -7.13
N GLY A 128 7.89 -18.45 -7.81
CA GLY A 128 9.20 -19.00 -7.48
C GLY A 128 9.20 -19.85 -6.20
N SER A 129 10.34 -20.49 -5.93
CA SER A 129 10.50 -21.43 -4.81
C SER A 129 11.21 -20.83 -3.58
N SER A 130 11.86 -19.67 -3.75
CA SER A 130 12.69 -19.04 -2.73
C SER A 130 12.10 -17.73 -2.21
N ARG A 131 12.21 -17.51 -0.89
CA ARG A 131 11.86 -16.23 -0.27
C ARG A 131 12.99 -15.20 -0.34
N ARG A 132 14.23 -15.65 -0.54
CA ARG A 132 15.43 -14.82 -0.46
C ARG A 132 15.79 -14.21 -1.81
N GLU A 133 15.58 -14.98 -2.87
CA GLU A 133 15.96 -14.61 -4.24
C GLU A 133 14.76 -14.90 -5.14
N LEU A 134 14.42 -13.92 -5.98
CA LEU A 134 13.44 -14.12 -7.03
C LEU A 134 14.12 -14.81 -8.20
N GLU A 135 13.56 -15.95 -8.58
CA GLU A 135 13.86 -16.59 -9.86
C GLU A 135 13.29 -15.74 -11.00
N ALA A 136 13.79 -15.95 -12.22
CA ALA A 136 13.42 -15.13 -13.38
C ALA A 136 11.90 -15.07 -13.60
N GLU A 137 11.20 -16.19 -13.44
CA GLU A 137 9.74 -16.25 -13.57
C GLU A 137 9.01 -15.41 -12.52
N ALA A 138 9.44 -15.51 -11.26
CA ALA A 138 8.87 -14.75 -10.15
C ALA A 138 9.19 -13.25 -10.26
N LEU A 139 10.34 -12.90 -10.84
CA LEU A 139 10.67 -11.53 -11.19
C LEU A 139 9.75 -10.99 -12.28
N SER A 140 9.49 -11.76 -13.34
CA SER A 140 8.52 -11.37 -14.38
C SER A 140 7.12 -11.18 -13.81
N LEU A 141 6.71 -11.99 -12.83
CA LEU A 141 5.45 -11.77 -12.11
C LEU A 141 5.49 -10.46 -11.31
N ALA A 142 6.60 -10.18 -10.62
CA ALA A 142 6.76 -8.92 -9.88
C ALA A 142 6.71 -7.69 -10.81
N GLU A 143 7.31 -7.76 -12.00
CA GLU A 143 7.25 -6.71 -13.02
C GLU A 143 5.82 -6.51 -13.55
N ALA A 144 5.09 -7.61 -13.82
CA ALA A 144 3.69 -7.54 -14.24
C ALA A 144 2.79 -6.91 -13.17
N VAL A 145 3.00 -7.27 -11.89
CA VAL A 145 2.32 -6.65 -10.75
C VAL A 145 2.69 -5.17 -10.63
N ALA A 146 3.97 -4.83 -10.74
CA ALA A 146 4.45 -3.45 -10.69
C ALA A 146 3.82 -2.58 -11.79
N GLY A 147 3.70 -3.10 -13.01
CA GLY A 147 3.04 -2.41 -14.12
C GLY A 147 1.58 -2.07 -13.80
N LYS A 148 0.82 -3.05 -13.27
CA LYS A 148 -0.59 -2.83 -12.84
C LYS A 148 -0.69 -1.84 -11.68
N VAL A 149 0.16 -1.97 -10.66
CA VAL A 149 0.22 -1.02 -9.53
C VAL A 149 0.51 0.40 -10.03
N ALA A 150 1.53 0.57 -10.88
CA ALA A 150 1.90 1.87 -11.42
C ALA A 150 0.77 2.48 -12.27
N ALA A 151 0.05 1.67 -13.06
CA ALA A 151 -1.09 2.13 -13.82
C ALA A 151 -2.21 2.67 -12.91
N VAL A 152 -2.55 1.96 -11.84
CA VAL A 152 -3.54 2.42 -10.87
C VAL A 152 -3.04 3.68 -10.14
N CYS A 153 -1.79 3.71 -9.70
CA CYS A 153 -1.23 4.89 -9.04
C CYS A 153 -1.32 6.15 -9.91
N ARG A 154 -1.07 6.05 -11.22
CA ARG A 154 -1.20 7.21 -12.14
C ARG A 154 -2.62 7.76 -12.15
N LEU A 155 -3.63 6.89 -12.17
CA LEU A 155 -5.04 7.28 -12.11
C LEU A 155 -5.40 7.93 -10.76
N LEU A 156 -4.87 7.40 -9.66
CA LEU A 156 -5.07 7.98 -8.32
C LEU A 156 -4.38 9.33 -8.12
N LEU A 157 -3.46 9.69 -9.01
CA LEU A 157 -2.75 10.98 -9.03
C LEU A 157 -3.34 11.96 -10.05
N GLU A 158 -4.37 11.56 -10.81
CA GLU A 158 -5.03 12.46 -11.76
C GLU A 158 -5.77 13.58 -11.01
N PRO A 159 -5.82 14.81 -11.56
CA PRO A 159 -6.44 15.95 -10.89
C PRO A 159 -7.93 15.81 -10.57
N ASP A 160 -8.65 14.97 -11.31
CA ASP A 160 -10.07 14.67 -11.12
C ASP A 160 -10.33 13.56 -10.10
N TYR A 161 -9.29 12.82 -9.69
CA TYR A 161 -9.40 11.88 -8.58
C TYR A 161 -9.24 12.60 -7.23
N VAL A 162 -10.34 12.68 -6.49
CA VAL A 162 -10.38 13.31 -5.16
C VAL A 162 -10.44 12.23 -4.09
N PHE A 163 -9.32 12.01 -3.39
CA PHE A 163 -9.29 11.06 -2.28
C PHE A 163 -10.01 11.62 -1.05
N PRO A 164 -11.03 10.93 -0.50
CA PRO A 164 -11.63 11.33 0.76
C PRO A 164 -10.65 11.02 1.89
N LYS A 165 -9.98 12.05 2.44
CA LYS A 165 -9.12 11.89 3.61
C LYS A 165 -9.85 11.17 4.74
N GLN A 166 -9.15 10.26 5.41
CA GLN A 166 -9.70 9.40 6.44
C GLN A 166 -9.05 9.68 7.79
N LYS A 167 -9.64 9.12 8.85
CA LYS A 167 -9.04 9.12 10.18
C LYS A 167 -8.95 7.72 10.69
N ILE A 168 -7.78 7.36 11.21
CA ILE A 168 -7.53 6.05 11.80
C ILE A 168 -8.40 5.92 13.04
N LYS A 169 -9.06 4.77 13.16
CA LYS A 169 -9.95 4.43 14.28
C LYS A 169 -9.33 3.40 15.23
N MET A 170 -8.05 3.03 15.01
CA MET A 170 -7.30 1.94 15.65
C MET A 170 -8.00 1.37 16.89
N TYR A 171 -8.80 0.33 16.68
CA TYR A 171 -9.51 -0.32 17.77
C TYR A 171 -8.52 -1.03 18.70
N ALA A 172 -8.76 -0.93 20.00
CA ALA A 172 -7.91 -1.37 21.11
C ALA A 172 -7.61 -2.88 21.17
N SER A 173 -7.96 -3.68 20.16
CA SER A 173 -7.38 -5.02 20.07
C SER A 173 -7.26 -5.49 18.62
N LEU A 174 -6.01 -5.65 18.18
CA LEU A 174 -5.65 -6.53 17.07
C LEU A 174 -5.88 -8.02 17.41
N ALA A 175 -6.67 -8.32 18.45
CA ALA A 175 -6.91 -9.67 18.98
C ALA A 175 -8.24 -10.30 18.53
N GLN A 176 -9.14 -9.57 17.86
CA GLN A 176 -10.38 -10.17 17.33
C GLN A 176 -10.14 -10.89 16.00
N GLU A 177 -10.57 -12.15 15.93
CA GLU A 177 -10.35 -13.12 14.85
C GLU A 177 -11.29 -12.96 13.64
N ASP A 178 -12.20 -11.98 13.66
CA ASP A 178 -13.18 -11.79 12.59
C ASP A 178 -12.52 -11.18 11.35
N VAL A 179 -11.92 -12.04 10.54
CA VAL A 179 -11.44 -11.75 9.20
C VAL A 179 -12.66 -11.80 8.26
N SER A 180 -13.06 -10.65 7.73
CA SER A 180 -14.01 -10.63 6.61
C SER A 180 -13.30 -11.05 5.33
N ALA A 181 -13.89 -11.94 4.55
CA ALA A 181 -13.36 -12.33 3.24
C ALA A 181 -13.34 -11.15 2.24
N ASP A 182 -14.27 -10.19 2.40
CA ASP A 182 -14.32 -8.96 1.62
C ASP A 182 -14.86 -7.79 2.49
N PRO A 183 -14.02 -7.15 3.31
CA PRO A 183 -14.47 -6.10 4.23
C PRO A 183 -14.90 -4.81 3.53
N PHE A 184 -14.57 -4.63 2.26
CA PHE A 184 -14.75 -3.37 1.54
C PHE A 184 -15.69 -3.48 0.33
N ALA A 185 -16.32 -4.64 0.13
CA ALA A 185 -17.17 -4.92 -1.02
C ALA A 185 -16.44 -4.57 -2.33
N TYR A 186 -15.27 -5.16 -2.53
CA TYR A 186 -14.41 -4.86 -3.67
C TYR A 186 -15.12 -5.18 -4.99
N GLN A 187 -15.06 -4.22 -5.92
CA GLN A 187 -15.46 -4.38 -7.30
C GLN A 187 -14.22 -4.60 -8.15
N MET A 188 -14.21 -5.70 -8.92
CA MET A 188 -13.14 -5.95 -9.88
C MET A 188 -13.29 -5.00 -11.07
N LEU A 189 -12.22 -4.25 -11.35
CA LEU A 189 -12.18 -3.31 -12.47
C LEU A 189 -11.48 -3.93 -13.70
N SER A 190 -10.46 -4.75 -13.47
CA SER A 190 -9.77 -5.59 -14.47
C SER A 190 -9.05 -6.73 -13.75
N GLU A 191 -8.42 -7.68 -14.46
CA GLU A 191 -7.77 -8.83 -13.81
C GLU A 191 -6.74 -8.38 -12.75
N GLY A 192 -7.01 -8.75 -11.50
CA GLY A 192 -6.18 -8.42 -10.34
C GLY A 192 -6.26 -6.99 -9.84
N ILE A 193 -7.13 -6.13 -10.41
CA ILE A 193 -7.33 -4.74 -9.96
C ILE A 193 -8.74 -4.59 -9.41
N TYR A 194 -8.82 -4.13 -8.17
CA TYR A 194 -10.04 -3.99 -7.40
C TYR A 194 -10.17 -2.61 -6.78
N ARG A 195 -11.41 -2.18 -6.55
CA ARG A 195 -11.75 -0.91 -5.89
C ARG A 195 -12.88 -1.12 -4.88
N PRO A 196 -12.78 -0.62 -3.65
CA PRO A 196 -13.90 -0.64 -2.70
C PRO A 196 -15.13 0.08 -3.25
N ALA A 197 -16.32 -0.48 -3.03
CA ALA A 197 -17.56 0.14 -3.48
C ALA A 197 -17.79 1.56 -2.90
N SER A 198 -17.22 1.85 -1.73
CA SER A 198 -17.33 3.14 -1.03
C SER A 198 -16.33 4.20 -1.51
N MET A 199 -15.32 3.83 -2.29
CA MET A 199 -14.30 4.77 -2.78
C MET A 199 -14.78 5.54 -4.02
N PRO A 200 -14.20 6.71 -4.33
CA PRO A 200 -14.40 7.37 -5.62
C PRO A 200 -14.03 6.45 -6.78
N ASP A 201 -14.66 6.66 -7.93
CA ASP A 201 -14.36 5.88 -9.13
C ASP A 201 -13.10 6.43 -9.83
N PHE A 202 -12.41 5.56 -10.56
CA PHE A 202 -11.32 5.94 -11.46
C PHE A 202 -11.38 5.08 -12.72
N SER A 203 -11.19 5.70 -13.88
CA SER A 203 -11.42 5.05 -15.17
C SER A 203 -10.13 4.37 -15.67
N LEU A 204 -10.11 3.03 -15.73
CA LEU A 204 -9.01 2.25 -16.33
C LEU A 204 -8.87 2.36 -17.87
N LYS A 205 -9.41 3.41 -18.52
CA LYS A 205 -9.31 3.58 -19.98
C LYS A 205 -7.84 3.59 -20.42
N GLY A 206 -7.38 2.47 -20.99
CA GLY A 206 -6.01 2.32 -21.51
C GLY A 206 -5.06 1.50 -20.64
N VAL A 207 -5.51 0.86 -19.56
CA VAL A 207 -4.70 -0.12 -18.80
C VAL A 207 -4.99 -1.52 -19.35
N SER A 208 -4.25 -1.92 -20.39
CA SER A 208 -4.25 -3.30 -20.94
C SER A 208 -3.06 -4.08 -20.38
#